data_AF-E3J8D2-F1
#
_entry.id   AF-E3J8D2-F1
#
_cell.length_a   1.000
_cell.length_b   1.000
_cell.length_c   1.000
_cell.angle_alpha   90.00
_cell.angle_beta   90.00
_cell.angle_gamma   90.00
#
_symmetry.space_group_name_H-M   'P 1'
#
loop_
_entity.id
_entity.type
_entity.pdbx_description
1 polymer ?
#
loop_
_entity_poly.entity_id
_entity_poly.type
_entity_poly.pdbx_seq_one_letter_code
_entity_poly.pdbx_strand_id
1 'polypeptide(L)'
;MADKLTGQRIAFLVAPEGVEQVELTEPWQAVRDADGVAVLVSTKEGRVQAFNHLAEGDTFAVDETVEGADPGSFDALVLPGGVANPDFLRWQPGVGAFVRSFFDAGRPVAVICHGPWTLIDADVVRGRRLTSWPSLRADLTNAGATWVDDEVVIDQSGPNVLVSSRKPADLKAFTHALVDEFAHPGRGRTQPAFAGVSDQDAIRQVAGQTSADLHAADVFARESDGSLTATEAAKADGDDLTP
;
A
#
# COMPACT_ATOMS: atom_id res chain seq x y z
N MET A 1 9.57 -23.67 -3.93
CA MET A 1 10.96 -23.19 -3.76
C MET A 1 10.85 -21.94 -2.92
N ALA A 2 11.67 -21.74 -1.89
CA ALA A 2 11.62 -20.51 -1.10
C ALA A 2 11.93 -19.33 -2.04
N ASP A 3 11.11 -18.29 -2.02
CA ASP A 3 11.34 -17.07 -2.80
C ASP A 3 12.59 -16.40 -2.24
N LYS A 4 13.64 -16.32 -3.08
CA LYS A 4 14.98 -15.91 -2.65
C LYS A 4 15.29 -14.51 -3.15
N LEU A 5 15.74 -13.67 -2.23
CA LEU A 5 16.28 -12.33 -2.47
C LEU A 5 17.81 -12.35 -2.52
N THR A 6 18.42 -13.50 -2.85
CA THR A 6 19.87 -13.71 -2.75
C THR A 6 20.66 -12.59 -3.43
N GLY A 7 21.38 -11.81 -2.62
CA GLY A 7 22.24 -10.73 -3.09
C GLY A 7 21.52 -9.44 -3.48
N GLN A 8 20.19 -9.39 -3.42
CA GLN A 8 19.43 -8.16 -3.65
C GLN A 8 19.63 -7.17 -2.49
N ARG A 9 19.93 -5.91 -2.83
CA ARG A 9 20.08 -4.81 -1.87
C ARG A 9 18.76 -4.07 -1.73
N ILE A 10 18.19 -4.06 -0.54
CA ILE A 10 16.89 -3.47 -0.25
C ILE A 10 17.08 -2.27 0.67
N ALA A 11 16.74 -1.08 0.17
CA ALA A 11 16.78 0.14 0.96
C ALA A 11 15.59 0.19 1.92
N PHE A 12 15.84 0.43 3.20
CA PHE A 12 14.84 0.79 4.20
C PHE A 12 15.00 2.27 4.49
N LEU A 13 14.12 3.11 3.94
CA LEU A 13 14.20 4.55 4.10
C LEU A 13 13.42 5.00 5.33
N VAL A 14 14.12 5.60 6.29
CA VAL A 14 13.54 6.09 7.55
C VAL A 14 14.09 7.47 7.93
N ALA A 15 13.27 8.27 8.59
CA ALA A 15 13.69 9.47 9.29
C ALA A 15 14.68 9.11 10.41
N PRO A 16 15.44 10.10 10.93
CA PRO A 16 16.32 9.87 12.06
C PRO A 16 15.59 9.48 13.36
N GLU A 17 14.29 9.71 13.44
CA GLU A 17 13.46 9.44 14.60
C GLU A 17 12.01 9.18 14.17
N GLY A 18 11.30 8.34 14.92
CA GLY A 18 9.83 8.25 14.84
C GLY A 18 9.30 7.07 14.02
N VAL A 19 10.18 6.18 13.55
CA VAL A 19 9.76 4.95 12.87
C VAL A 19 9.12 3.98 13.86
N GLU A 20 7.98 3.39 13.49
CA GLU A 20 7.38 2.32 14.30
C GLU A 20 8.29 1.08 14.21
N GLN A 21 8.85 0.65 15.34
CA GLN A 21 9.95 -0.31 15.39
C GLN A 21 9.61 -1.61 14.68
N VAL A 22 8.41 -2.16 14.94
CA VAL A 22 7.99 -3.44 14.36
C VAL A 22 7.79 -3.37 12.84
N GLU A 23 7.43 -2.19 12.32
CA GLU A 23 7.30 -1.94 10.87
C GLU A 23 8.66 -1.78 10.18
N LEU A 24 9.74 -1.57 10.94
CA LEU A 24 11.12 -1.66 10.45
C LEU A 24 11.67 -3.08 10.61
N THR A 25 11.60 -3.66 11.83
CA THR A 25 12.35 -4.87 12.18
C THR A 25 11.76 -6.15 11.59
N GLU A 26 10.44 -6.29 11.48
CA GLU A 26 9.85 -7.50 10.88
C GLU A 26 10.13 -7.61 9.39
N PRO A 27 9.91 -6.57 8.55
CA PRO A 27 10.27 -6.66 7.14
C PRO A 27 11.78 -6.76 6.93
N TRP A 28 12.59 -6.13 7.79
CA TRP A 28 14.04 -6.31 7.78
C TRP A 28 14.45 -7.77 7.99
N GLN A 29 13.87 -8.43 8.99
CA GLN A 29 14.16 -9.84 9.27
C GLN A 29 13.69 -10.74 8.12
N ALA A 30 12.49 -10.49 7.56
CA ALA A 30 11.98 -11.25 6.42
C ALA A 30 12.90 -11.15 5.18
N VAL A 31 13.44 -9.95 4.90
CA VAL A 31 14.43 -9.75 3.83
C VAL A 31 15.69 -10.58 4.09
N ARG A 32 16.21 -10.57 5.31
CA ARG A 32 17.42 -11.33 5.68
C ARG A 32 17.21 -12.83 5.63
N ASP A 33 16.07 -13.31 6.10
CA ASP A 33 15.70 -14.74 6.08
C ASP A 33 15.56 -15.27 4.65
N ALA A 34 15.24 -14.38 3.70
CA ALA A 34 15.19 -14.66 2.26
C ALA A 34 16.55 -14.48 1.54
N ASP A 35 17.68 -14.44 2.25
CA ASP A 35 19.03 -14.22 1.72
C ASP A 35 19.28 -12.81 1.10
N GLY A 36 18.41 -11.83 1.39
CA GLY A 36 18.55 -10.44 0.94
C GLY A 36 19.43 -9.59 1.86
N VAL A 37 19.89 -8.45 1.33
CA VAL A 37 20.70 -7.46 2.05
C VAL A 37 19.84 -6.24 2.37
N ALA A 38 19.37 -6.14 3.62
CA ALA A 38 18.71 -4.94 4.11
C ALA A 38 19.73 -3.85 4.43
N VAL A 39 19.48 -2.62 3.95
CA VAL A 39 20.35 -1.45 4.14
C VAL A 39 19.50 -0.31 4.72
N LEU A 40 19.90 0.21 5.88
CA LEU A 40 19.19 1.31 6.53
C LEU A 40 19.64 2.66 5.95
N VAL A 41 18.73 3.31 5.22
CA VAL A 41 18.95 4.62 4.61
C VAL A 41 18.22 5.69 5.43
N SER A 42 18.92 6.75 5.80
CA SER A 42 18.30 7.89 6.51
C SER A 42 18.74 9.24 5.96
N THR A 43 18.21 10.34 6.48
CA THR A 43 18.54 11.69 5.99
C THR A 43 19.79 12.27 6.64
N LYS A 44 20.31 11.63 7.69
CA LYS A 44 21.56 12.01 8.37
C LYS A 44 22.30 10.77 8.87
N GLU A 45 23.61 10.89 9.05
CA GLU A 45 24.44 9.84 9.66
C GLU A 45 24.10 9.61 11.13
N GLY A 46 24.60 8.51 11.68
CA GLY A 46 24.52 8.20 13.11
C GLY A 46 23.52 7.08 13.40
N ARG A 47 22.52 7.37 14.22
CA ARG A 47 21.54 6.36 14.67
C ARG A 47 20.11 6.86 14.48
N VAL A 48 19.24 5.95 14.07
CA VAL A 48 17.79 6.12 14.02
C VAL A 48 17.20 5.71 15.37
N GLN A 49 16.32 6.53 15.94
CA GLN A 49 15.52 6.19 17.11
C GLN A 49 14.15 5.64 16.66
N ALA A 50 13.88 4.37 16.96
CA ALA A 50 12.58 3.75 16.71
C ALA A 50 11.65 3.87 17.92
N PHE A 51 10.36 3.61 17.71
CA PHE A 51 9.33 3.72 18.74
C PHE A 51 8.42 2.50 18.74
N ASN A 52 7.94 2.13 19.91
CA ASN A 52 6.80 1.25 20.09
C ASN A 52 5.61 2.15 20.45
N HIS A 53 4.82 2.51 19.45
CA HIS A 53 3.84 3.59 19.54
C HIS A 53 4.46 4.94 19.95
N LEU A 54 4.32 5.34 21.22
CA LEU A 54 4.84 6.60 21.77
C LEU A 54 6.05 6.39 22.67
N ALA A 55 6.41 5.15 22.99
CA ALA A 55 7.56 4.84 23.83
C ALA A 55 8.80 4.65 22.97
N GLU A 56 9.93 5.20 23.40
CA GLU A 56 11.23 4.94 22.78
C GLU A 56 11.49 3.42 22.73
N GLY A 57 11.84 2.95 21.55
CA GLY A 57 12.33 1.60 21.32
C GLY A 57 13.85 1.58 21.17
N ASP A 58 14.33 0.63 20.39
CA ASP A 58 15.74 0.46 20.09
C ASP A 58 16.26 1.55 19.14
N THR A 59 17.59 1.65 19.08
CA THR A 59 18.27 2.49 18.09
C THR A 59 19.01 1.64 17.08
N PHE A 60 19.05 2.09 15.83
CA PHE A 60 19.68 1.38 14.71
C PHE A 60 20.74 2.25 14.05
N ALA A 61 21.88 1.68 13.66
CA ALA A 61 22.93 2.43 12.97
C ALA A 61 22.50 2.70 11.52
N VAL A 62 22.68 3.93 11.06
CA VAL A 62 22.47 4.30 9.65
C VAL A 62 23.62 3.73 8.82
N ASP A 63 23.28 3.01 7.76
CA ASP A 63 24.26 2.45 6.82
C ASP A 63 24.64 3.49 5.76
N GLU A 64 23.63 4.15 5.17
CA GLU A 64 23.81 5.15 4.11
C GLU A 64 22.87 6.34 4.33
N THR A 65 23.27 7.53 3.84
CA THR A 65 22.39 8.70 3.84
C THR A 65 21.73 8.89 2.48
N VAL A 66 20.55 9.52 2.43
CA VAL A 66 19.88 9.87 1.16
C VAL A 66 20.78 10.68 0.23
N GLU A 67 21.65 11.53 0.77
CA GLU A 67 22.62 12.33 0.01
C GLU A 67 23.81 11.50 -0.50
N GLY A 68 24.28 10.53 0.29
CA GLY A 68 25.45 9.72 -0.04
C GLY A 68 25.16 8.43 -0.81
N ALA A 69 23.92 7.95 -0.76
CA ALA A 69 23.52 6.71 -1.41
C ALA A 69 23.30 6.92 -2.91
N ASP A 70 23.74 5.96 -3.72
CA ASP A 70 23.30 5.83 -5.12
C ASP A 70 22.00 5.03 -5.15
N PRO A 71 20.85 5.63 -5.50
CA PRO A 71 19.60 4.88 -5.60
C PRO A 71 19.72 3.72 -6.59
N GLY A 72 20.55 3.87 -7.62
CA GLY A 72 20.90 2.86 -8.62
C GLY A 72 21.50 1.56 -8.05
N SER A 73 22.03 1.60 -6.82
CA SER A 73 22.65 0.44 -6.15
C SER A 73 21.67 -0.47 -5.39
N PHE A 74 20.39 -0.10 -5.32
CA PHE A 74 19.34 -0.88 -4.64
C PHE A 74 18.40 -1.54 -5.65
N ASP A 75 17.96 -2.75 -5.35
CA ASP A 75 17.02 -3.49 -6.17
C ASP A 75 15.56 -3.17 -5.80
N ALA A 76 15.30 -2.76 -4.55
CA ALA A 76 13.97 -2.43 -4.05
C ALA A 76 14.00 -1.42 -2.88
N LEU A 77 12.82 -0.88 -2.56
CA LEU A 77 12.62 0.08 -1.46
C LEU A 77 11.52 -0.39 -0.50
N VAL A 78 11.77 -0.21 0.79
CA VAL A 78 10.79 -0.39 1.87
C VAL A 78 10.62 0.93 2.61
N LEU A 79 9.37 1.32 2.83
CA LEU A 79 8.96 2.53 3.54
C LEU A 79 8.11 2.16 4.76
N PRO A 80 8.75 1.97 5.94
CA PRO A 80 8.05 1.79 7.21
C PRO A 80 7.18 3.01 7.59
N GLY A 81 6.19 2.81 8.46
CA GLY A 81 5.38 3.88 9.02
C GLY A 81 5.93 4.41 10.35
N GLY A 82 5.02 4.60 11.32
CA GLY A 82 5.21 5.45 12.50
C GLY A 82 4.99 6.93 12.16
N VAL A 83 3.98 7.60 12.72
CA VAL A 83 3.46 8.91 12.25
C VAL A 83 4.55 9.95 11.96
N ALA A 84 5.52 10.10 12.89
CA ALA A 84 6.57 11.11 12.79
C ALA A 84 7.60 10.80 11.69
N ASN A 85 7.80 9.53 11.35
CA ASN A 85 8.79 9.12 10.35
C ASN A 85 8.48 9.64 8.93
N PRO A 86 7.37 9.26 8.27
CA PRO A 86 7.06 9.74 6.94
C PRO A 86 6.65 11.21 6.92
N ASP A 87 6.10 11.75 8.02
CA ASP A 87 5.84 13.19 8.13
C ASP A 87 7.14 14.01 8.14
N PHE A 88 8.20 13.51 8.77
CA PHE A 88 9.52 14.13 8.67
C PHE A 88 10.10 13.96 7.25
N LEU A 89 10.08 12.74 6.71
CA LEU A 89 10.69 12.40 5.42
C LEU A 89 10.12 13.21 4.25
N ARG A 90 8.80 13.43 4.21
CA ARG A 90 8.11 13.94 3.03
C ARG A 90 8.49 15.36 2.60
N TRP A 91 9.05 16.16 3.51
CA TRP A 91 9.54 17.51 3.20
C TRP A 91 11.07 17.60 3.22
N GLN A 92 11.79 16.50 3.48
CA GLN A 92 13.25 16.54 3.46
C GLN A 92 13.79 16.68 2.03
N PRO A 93 14.82 17.52 1.81
CA PRO A 93 15.52 17.59 0.55
C PRO A 93 16.02 16.21 0.08
N GLY A 94 15.89 15.92 -1.20
CA GLY A 94 16.39 14.68 -1.81
C GLY A 94 15.49 13.45 -1.63
N VAL A 95 14.70 13.35 -0.56
CA VAL A 95 13.84 12.17 -0.29
C VAL A 95 12.86 11.90 -1.41
N GLY A 96 12.12 12.92 -1.88
CA GLY A 96 11.16 12.76 -2.97
C GLY A 96 11.82 12.24 -4.26
N ALA A 97 13.03 12.74 -4.58
CA ALA A 97 13.78 12.29 -5.75
C ALA A 97 14.33 10.85 -5.57
N PHE A 98 14.84 10.53 -4.38
CA PHE A 98 15.31 9.19 -4.03
C PHE A 98 14.18 8.17 -4.20
N VAL A 99 13.00 8.43 -3.63
CA VAL A 99 11.82 7.56 -3.74
C VAL A 99 11.36 7.44 -5.19
N ARG A 100 11.23 8.57 -5.91
CA ARG A 100 10.79 8.58 -7.31
C ARG A 100 11.71 7.77 -8.21
N SER A 101 13.01 7.73 -7.95
CA SER A 101 13.96 6.95 -8.74
C SER A 101 13.64 5.44 -8.80
N PHE A 102 13.02 4.87 -7.76
CA PHE A 102 12.58 3.47 -7.77
C PHE A 102 11.41 3.26 -8.73
N PHE A 103 10.46 4.21 -8.78
CA PHE A 103 9.34 4.15 -9.70
C PHE A 103 9.80 4.35 -11.15
N ASP A 104 10.70 5.32 -11.39
CA ASP A 104 11.27 5.59 -12.71
C ASP A 104 12.07 4.39 -13.25
N ALA A 105 12.79 3.68 -12.37
CA ALA A 105 13.55 2.49 -12.70
C ALA A 105 12.72 1.19 -12.76
N GLY A 106 11.41 1.25 -12.47
CA GLY A 106 10.55 0.07 -12.42
C GLY A 106 10.85 -0.89 -11.26
N ARG A 107 11.53 -0.42 -10.22
CA ARG A 107 11.94 -1.22 -9.05
C ARG A 107 10.81 -1.35 -8.04
N PRO A 108 10.60 -2.54 -7.47
CA PRO A 108 9.49 -2.75 -6.56
C PRO A 108 9.63 -1.94 -5.27
N VAL A 109 8.49 -1.48 -4.76
CA VAL A 109 8.38 -0.67 -3.54
C VAL A 109 7.36 -1.31 -2.60
N ALA A 110 7.71 -1.42 -1.33
CA ALA A 110 6.80 -1.85 -0.27
C ALA A 110 6.62 -0.73 0.77
N VAL A 111 5.38 -0.47 1.18
CA VAL A 111 5.06 0.65 2.09
C VAL A 111 4.00 0.23 3.11
N ILE A 112 4.09 0.71 4.36
CA ILE A 112 3.12 0.32 5.38
C ILE A 112 2.68 1.51 6.24
N CYS A 113 1.43 1.46 6.72
CA CYS A 113 0.91 2.36 7.74
C CYS A 113 0.89 3.83 7.28
N HIS A 114 1.71 4.70 7.88
CA HIS A 114 1.83 6.10 7.49
C HIS A 114 2.86 6.34 6.38
N GLY A 115 3.67 5.33 6.04
CA GLY A 115 4.67 5.38 4.98
C GLY A 115 4.16 5.95 3.64
N PRO A 116 2.89 5.75 3.23
CA PRO A 116 2.39 6.29 1.97
C PRO A 116 2.39 7.82 1.86
N TRP A 117 2.49 8.58 2.96
CA TRP A 117 2.70 10.04 2.85
C TRP A 117 3.96 10.37 2.04
N THR A 118 5.05 9.64 2.25
CA THR A 118 6.27 9.85 1.46
C THR A 118 6.06 9.59 -0.03
N LEU A 119 5.16 8.67 -0.40
CA LEU A 119 4.79 8.43 -1.80
C LEU A 119 3.91 9.54 -2.39
N ILE A 120 3.04 10.14 -1.58
CA ILE A 120 2.21 11.29 -1.99
C ILE A 120 3.10 12.46 -2.38
N ASP A 121 4.03 12.84 -1.50
CA ASP A 121 4.93 13.98 -1.74
C ASP A 121 5.98 13.69 -2.82
N ALA A 122 6.30 12.43 -3.08
CA ALA A 122 7.07 12.02 -4.25
C ALA A 122 6.27 12.05 -5.57
N ASP A 123 4.95 12.32 -5.53
CA ASP A 123 4.01 12.36 -6.67
C ASP A 123 3.99 11.06 -7.50
N VAL A 124 3.97 9.90 -6.82
CA VAL A 124 4.03 8.57 -7.45
C VAL A 124 2.79 7.70 -7.21
N VAL A 125 1.76 8.23 -6.56
CA VAL A 125 0.53 7.49 -6.19
C VAL A 125 -0.65 7.67 -7.14
N ARG A 126 -0.58 8.63 -8.07
CA ARG A 126 -1.69 8.92 -8.99
C ARG A 126 -2.01 7.72 -9.87
N GLY A 127 -3.27 7.31 -9.88
CA GLY A 127 -3.75 6.14 -10.63
C GLY A 127 -3.37 4.78 -10.01
N ARG A 128 -2.63 4.76 -8.89
CA ARG A 128 -2.26 3.54 -8.19
C ARG A 128 -3.40 3.04 -7.30
N ARG A 129 -3.50 1.73 -7.08
CA ARG A 129 -4.36 1.13 -6.05
C ARG A 129 -3.49 0.79 -4.84
N LEU A 130 -3.86 1.23 -3.64
CA LEU A 130 -3.10 0.92 -2.43
C LEU A 130 -3.95 1.02 -1.16
N THR A 131 -3.40 0.53 -0.06
CA THR A 131 -3.93 0.72 1.29
C THR A 131 -2.92 1.48 2.16
N SER A 132 -3.34 1.85 3.37
CA SER A 132 -2.53 2.62 4.33
C SER A 132 -3.15 2.56 5.71
N TRP A 133 -2.52 3.18 6.70
CA TRP A 133 -3.23 3.54 7.92
C TRP A 133 -4.47 4.38 7.57
N PRO A 134 -5.65 4.14 8.18
CA PRO A 134 -6.91 4.72 7.70
C PRO A 134 -6.97 6.25 7.66
N SER A 135 -6.18 6.96 8.48
CA SER A 135 -6.17 8.43 8.47
C SER A 135 -5.66 9.02 7.15
N LEU A 136 -4.86 8.27 6.39
CA LEU A 136 -4.30 8.71 5.09
C LEU A 136 -5.30 8.57 3.93
N ARG A 137 -6.50 8.01 4.15
CA ARG A 137 -7.49 7.79 3.08
C ARG A 137 -7.79 9.05 2.28
N ALA A 138 -8.04 10.16 2.98
CA ALA A 138 -8.35 11.44 2.34
C ALA A 138 -7.16 11.96 1.53
N ASP A 139 -5.96 11.92 2.10
CA ASP A 139 -4.73 12.38 1.45
C ASP A 139 -4.45 11.59 0.18
N LEU A 140 -4.54 10.25 0.24
CA LEU A 140 -4.32 9.36 -0.91
C LEU A 140 -5.37 9.55 -2.00
N THR A 141 -6.64 9.70 -1.62
CA THR A 141 -7.73 9.96 -2.57
C THR A 141 -7.52 11.32 -3.27
N ASN A 142 -7.15 12.35 -2.51
CA ASN A 142 -6.88 13.69 -3.05
C ASN A 142 -5.63 13.70 -3.96
N ALA A 143 -4.63 12.87 -3.67
CA ALA A 143 -3.46 12.67 -4.52
C ALA A 143 -3.77 11.89 -5.82
N GLY A 144 -5.00 11.36 -5.97
CA GLY A 144 -5.47 10.66 -7.15
C GLY A 144 -5.23 9.15 -7.13
N ALA A 145 -5.03 8.56 -5.96
CA ALA A 145 -4.94 7.12 -5.78
C ALA A 145 -6.31 6.48 -5.51
N THR A 146 -6.44 5.18 -5.80
CA THR A 146 -7.58 4.35 -5.36
C THR A 146 -7.25 3.71 -4.03
N TRP A 147 -7.76 4.29 -2.94
CA TRP A 147 -7.57 3.74 -1.60
C TRP A 147 -8.59 2.63 -1.28
N VAL A 148 -8.11 1.54 -0.68
CA VAL A 148 -8.95 0.41 -0.21
C VAL A 148 -8.55 -0.06 1.19
N ASP A 149 -9.49 -0.64 1.93
CA ASP A 149 -9.27 -1.15 3.29
C ASP A 149 -8.97 -2.66 3.30
N ASP A 150 -7.88 -3.05 2.63
CA ASP A 150 -7.43 -4.45 2.55
C ASP A 150 -6.18 -4.66 3.43
N GLU A 151 -5.96 -5.87 3.94
CA GLU A 151 -4.77 -6.21 4.75
C GLU A 151 -3.46 -5.99 3.98
N VAL A 152 -3.46 -6.38 2.72
CA VAL A 152 -2.34 -6.18 1.80
C VAL A 152 -2.90 -5.88 0.41
N VAL A 153 -2.31 -4.91 -0.28
CA VAL A 153 -2.60 -4.58 -1.67
C VAL A 153 -1.31 -4.67 -2.46
N ILE A 154 -1.35 -5.45 -3.54
CA ILE A 154 -0.27 -5.55 -4.53
C ILE A 154 -0.80 -4.91 -5.81
N ASP A 155 -0.21 -3.78 -6.20
CA ASP A 155 -0.58 -3.07 -7.42
C ASP A 155 0.55 -3.13 -8.45
N GLN A 156 0.25 -3.77 -9.57
CA GLN A 156 1.15 -3.96 -10.71
C GLN A 156 0.71 -3.14 -11.93
N SER A 157 -0.29 -2.25 -11.79
CA SER A 157 -0.79 -1.43 -12.91
C SER A 157 0.13 -0.27 -13.29
N GLY A 158 1.04 0.12 -12.40
CA GLY A 158 1.98 1.22 -12.56
C GLY A 158 3.34 0.80 -13.18
N PRO A 159 4.35 1.69 -13.12
CA PRO A 159 5.67 1.42 -13.68
C PRO A 159 6.46 0.33 -12.91
N ASN A 160 6.05 0.05 -11.67
CA ASN A 160 6.67 -0.90 -10.76
C ASN A 160 5.60 -1.61 -9.91
N VAL A 161 5.96 -2.75 -9.31
CA VAL A 161 5.13 -3.37 -8.27
C VAL A 161 5.12 -2.49 -7.03
N LEU A 162 3.94 -2.20 -6.50
CA LEU A 162 3.73 -1.52 -5.23
C LEU A 162 2.98 -2.43 -4.25
N VAL A 163 3.65 -2.81 -3.16
CA VAL A 163 3.05 -3.55 -2.05
C VAL A 163 2.69 -2.57 -0.95
N SER A 164 1.46 -2.63 -0.42
CA SER A 164 1.02 -1.77 0.68
C SER A 164 0.20 -2.49 1.75
N SER A 165 0.34 -2.10 3.01
CA SER A 165 -0.44 -2.62 4.16
C SER A 165 -0.77 -1.54 5.18
N ARG A 166 -1.72 -1.79 6.09
CA ARG A 166 -2.31 -0.72 6.91
C ARG A 166 -1.64 -0.49 8.24
N LYS A 167 -1.16 -1.55 8.92
CA LYS A 167 -0.82 -1.51 10.35
C LYS A 167 0.01 -2.72 10.77
N PRO A 168 0.57 -2.74 12.00
CA PRO A 168 1.36 -3.86 12.50
C PRO A 168 0.66 -5.22 12.44
N ALA A 169 -0.66 -5.27 12.66
CA ALA A 169 -1.42 -6.51 12.57
C ALA A 169 -1.38 -7.18 11.17
N ASP A 170 -1.08 -6.40 10.13
CA ASP A 170 -1.01 -6.87 8.74
C ASP A 170 0.43 -7.31 8.35
N LEU A 171 1.42 -7.21 9.26
CA LEU A 171 2.84 -7.45 8.94
C LEU A 171 3.13 -8.85 8.40
N LYS A 172 2.40 -9.87 8.87
CA LYS A 172 2.59 -11.23 8.34
C LYS A 172 2.25 -11.30 6.84
N ALA A 173 1.14 -10.70 6.42
CA ALA A 173 0.76 -10.65 5.01
C ALA A 173 1.68 -9.73 4.21
N PHE A 174 2.02 -8.56 4.79
CA PHE A 174 2.93 -7.58 4.19
C PHE A 174 4.31 -8.16 3.89
N THR A 175 4.95 -8.80 4.87
CA THR A 175 6.30 -9.36 4.73
C THR A 175 6.35 -10.53 3.76
N HIS A 176 5.31 -11.37 3.74
CA HIS A 176 5.17 -12.42 2.73
C HIS A 176 5.07 -11.83 1.31
N ALA A 177 4.18 -10.86 1.10
CA ALA A 177 4.01 -10.21 -0.21
C ALA A 177 5.27 -9.46 -0.65
N LEU A 178 5.95 -8.77 0.28
CA LEU A 178 7.23 -8.09 0.02
C LEU A 178 8.28 -9.06 -0.50
N VAL A 179 8.50 -10.19 0.18
CA VAL A 179 9.53 -11.16 -0.21
C VAL A 179 9.19 -11.81 -1.55
N ASP A 180 7.93 -12.22 -1.76
CA ASP A 180 7.48 -12.88 -3.00
C ASP A 180 7.62 -11.93 -4.22
N GLU A 181 7.07 -10.72 -4.13
CA GLU A 181 7.10 -9.76 -5.24
C GLU A 181 8.52 -9.26 -5.54
N PHE A 182 9.38 -9.11 -4.53
CA PHE A 182 10.76 -8.66 -4.74
C PHE A 182 11.65 -9.80 -5.29
N ALA A 183 11.33 -11.06 -5.03
CA ALA A 183 12.04 -12.20 -5.61
C ALA A 183 11.68 -12.42 -7.09
N HIS A 184 10.50 -11.97 -7.51
CA HIS A 184 9.99 -12.16 -8.87
C HIS A 184 9.55 -10.85 -9.56
N PRO A 185 10.44 -9.83 -9.67
CA PRO A 185 10.10 -8.57 -10.29
C PRO A 185 9.66 -8.80 -11.74
N GLY A 186 8.39 -8.48 -12.04
CA GLY A 186 7.82 -8.60 -13.38
C GLY A 186 7.02 -9.87 -13.69
N ARG A 187 6.70 -10.73 -12.70
CA ARG A 187 5.70 -11.81 -12.90
C ARG A 187 4.26 -11.33 -13.18
N GLY A 188 4.00 -10.03 -13.01
CA GLY A 188 2.79 -9.32 -13.47
C GLY A 188 2.64 -9.13 -14.99
N ARG A 189 3.40 -9.84 -15.85
CA ARG A 189 3.09 -9.99 -17.30
C ARG A 189 2.29 -11.26 -17.61
N THR A 190 1.65 -11.86 -16.62
CA THR A 190 0.69 -12.94 -16.85
C THR A 190 -0.75 -12.41 -16.74
N GLN A 191 -1.59 -12.90 -17.66
CA GLN A 191 -2.89 -12.41 -18.08
C GLN A 191 -3.87 -12.06 -16.94
N PRO A 192 -4.88 -11.19 -17.21
CA PRO A 192 -5.96 -10.95 -16.27
C PRO A 192 -6.60 -12.27 -15.86
N ALA A 193 -6.98 -12.34 -14.58
CA ALA A 193 -7.63 -13.49 -13.96
C ALA A 193 -9.05 -13.74 -14.49
N PHE A 194 -9.30 -13.67 -15.81
CA PHE A 194 -10.53 -14.07 -16.49
C PHE A 194 -10.31 -14.47 -17.97
N ALA A 195 -9.12 -14.94 -18.35
CA ALA A 195 -8.94 -15.56 -19.66
C ALA A 195 -9.55 -16.97 -19.66
N GLY A 196 -10.85 -17.09 -19.95
CA GLY A 196 -11.51 -18.38 -20.16
C GLY A 196 -12.99 -18.49 -19.81
N VAL A 197 -13.63 -17.42 -19.33
CA VAL A 197 -15.07 -17.42 -19.06
C VAL A 197 -15.77 -16.84 -20.29
N SER A 198 -16.60 -17.64 -20.96
CA SER A 198 -17.41 -17.12 -22.07
C SER A 198 -18.39 -16.06 -21.54
N ASP A 199 -18.80 -15.10 -22.36
CA ASP A 199 -19.77 -14.07 -21.97
C ASP A 199 -21.04 -14.68 -21.34
N GLN A 200 -21.40 -15.92 -21.70
CA GLN A 200 -22.55 -16.64 -21.13
C GLN A 200 -22.33 -17.13 -19.69
N ASP A 201 -21.10 -17.44 -19.30
CA ASP A 201 -20.76 -17.89 -17.95
C ASP A 201 -20.63 -16.70 -16.98
N ALA A 202 -20.19 -15.54 -17.48
CA ALA A 202 -20.23 -14.29 -16.73
C ALA A 202 -21.68 -13.84 -16.42
N ILE A 203 -22.59 -13.99 -17.39
CA ILE A 203 -24.02 -13.69 -17.21
C ILE A 203 -24.67 -14.62 -16.16
N ARG A 204 -24.28 -15.89 -16.09
CA ARG A 204 -24.77 -16.82 -15.08
C ARG A 204 -24.29 -16.47 -13.67
N GLN A 205 -23.10 -15.91 -13.53
CA GLN A 205 -22.54 -15.54 -12.22
C GLN A 205 -23.14 -14.24 -11.67
N VAL A 206 -23.61 -13.34 -12.55
CA VAL A 206 -24.39 -12.14 -12.17
C VAL A 206 -25.85 -12.50 -11.83
N ALA A 207 -26.40 -13.57 -12.41
CA ALA A 207 -27.79 -14.01 -12.17
C ALA A 207 -28.04 -14.69 -10.80
N GLY A 208 -27.03 -14.73 -9.92
CA GLY A 208 -27.12 -15.30 -8.57
C GLY A 208 -27.35 -14.28 -7.44
N GLN A 209 -27.71 -13.04 -7.75
CA GLN A 209 -28.02 -12.03 -6.73
C GLN A 209 -29.42 -12.25 -6.13
N THR A 210 -29.47 -12.16 -4.81
CA THR A 210 -30.63 -12.40 -3.95
C THR A 210 -31.81 -11.47 -4.28
N SER A 211 -33.03 -11.91 -3.95
CA SER A 211 -34.29 -11.18 -4.21
C SER A 211 -34.41 -9.78 -3.58
N ALA A 212 -33.42 -9.33 -2.80
CA ALA A 212 -33.33 -7.99 -2.25
C ALA A 212 -32.79 -6.96 -3.26
N ASP A 213 -31.91 -7.37 -4.20
CA ASP A 213 -31.26 -6.45 -5.13
C ASP A 213 -32.14 -6.09 -6.34
N LEU A 214 -33.12 -6.95 -6.66
CA LEU A 214 -34.11 -6.67 -7.71
C LEU A 214 -35.12 -5.61 -7.29
N HIS A 215 -35.34 -5.40 -5.99
CA HIS A 215 -36.30 -4.41 -5.52
C HIS A 215 -35.73 -2.99 -5.52
N ALA A 216 -34.42 -2.84 -5.28
CA ALA A 216 -33.73 -1.54 -5.30
C ALA A 216 -33.58 -1.00 -6.74
N ALA A 217 -33.24 -1.87 -7.70
CA ALA A 217 -33.10 -1.47 -9.10
C ALA A 217 -34.43 -0.99 -9.72
N ASP A 218 -35.55 -1.62 -9.36
CA ASP A 218 -36.88 -1.24 -9.84
C ASP A 218 -37.37 0.08 -9.26
N VAL A 219 -36.98 0.42 -8.02
CA VAL A 219 -37.30 1.71 -7.38
C VAL A 219 -36.51 2.84 -8.03
N PHE A 220 -35.20 2.66 -8.26
CA PHE A 220 -34.37 3.67 -8.93
C PHE A 220 -34.80 3.95 -10.38
N ALA A 221 -35.28 2.93 -11.11
CA ALA A 221 -35.81 3.10 -12.46
C ALA A 221 -37.12 3.91 -12.47
N ARG A 222 -37.98 3.73 -11.45
CA ARG A 222 -39.27 4.44 -11.33
C ARG A 222 -39.17 5.86 -10.76
N GLU A 223 -38.09 6.19 -10.05
CA GLU A 223 -37.82 7.57 -9.61
C GLU A 223 -37.30 8.41 -10.78
N SER A 224 -36.48 7.81 -11.63
CA SER A 224 -35.86 8.49 -12.77
C SER A 224 -36.83 8.74 -13.93
N ASP A 225 -37.92 7.95 -14.05
CA ASP A 225 -38.98 8.17 -15.04
C ASP A 225 -40.20 8.97 -14.50
N GLY A 226 -40.19 9.32 -13.21
CA GLY A 226 -41.23 10.12 -12.57
C GLY A 226 -42.57 9.40 -12.34
N SER A 227 -42.59 8.06 -12.39
CA SER A 227 -43.82 7.27 -12.20
C SER A 227 -44.14 6.90 -10.74
N LEU A 228 -43.24 7.20 -9.81
CA LEU A 228 -43.42 6.93 -8.37
C LEU A 228 -44.47 7.85 -7.73
N THR A 229 -45.47 7.26 -7.08
CA THR A 229 -46.53 8.01 -6.39
C THR A 229 -46.11 8.37 -4.96
N ALA A 230 -46.55 9.54 -4.46
CA ALA A 230 -46.11 10.10 -3.17
C ALA A 230 -46.40 9.21 -1.94
N THR A 231 -47.19 8.15 -2.07
CA THR A 231 -47.48 7.20 -0.98
C THR A 231 -46.42 6.10 -0.85
N GLU A 232 -45.61 5.85 -1.88
CA GLU A 232 -44.61 4.78 -1.90
C GLU A 232 -43.21 5.26 -1.44
N ALA A 233 -42.87 6.54 -1.70
CA ALA A 233 -41.62 7.14 -1.23
C ALA A 233 -41.50 7.15 0.31
N ALA A 234 -42.62 7.27 1.02
CA ALA A 234 -42.65 7.39 2.49
C ALA A 234 -42.41 6.07 3.25
N LYS A 235 -42.33 4.91 2.58
CA LYS A 235 -42.01 3.63 3.21
C LYS A 235 -40.52 3.29 3.22
N ALA A 236 -39.70 3.99 2.44
CA ALA A 236 -38.26 3.72 2.37
C ALA A 236 -37.46 4.34 3.53
N ASP A 237 -37.96 5.42 4.14
CA ASP A 237 -37.23 6.16 5.20
C ASP A 237 -37.52 5.66 6.64
N GLY A 238 -38.32 4.61 6.81
CA GLY A 238 -38.90 4.26 8.12
C GLY A 238 -38.31 3.06 8.86
N ASP A 239 -37.54 2.18 8.22
CA ASP A 239 -37.31 0.81 8.72
C ASP A 239 -35.86 0.48 9.10
N ASP A 240 -35.00 1.47 9.34
CA ASP A 240 -33.62 1.20 9.80
C ASP A 240 -33.19 2.05 11.02
N LEU A 241 -34.12 2.25 11.96
CA LEU A 241 -33.80 2.79 13.29
C LEU A 241 -34.33 1.88 14.42
N THR A 242 -33.45 0.95 14.82
CA THR A 242 -33.19 0.37 16.17
C THR A 242 -34.09 -0.75 16.74
N PRO A 243 -33.56 -1.59 17.66
CA PRO A 243 -32.18 -1.62 18.22
C PRO A 243 -31.32 -2.82 17.78
#